data_AF-A0A6I3UVF4-F1
#
_entry.id   AF-A0A6I3UVF4-F1
#
_cell.length_a   1.000
_cell.length_b   1.000
_cell.length_c   1.000
_cell.angle_alpha   90.00
_cell.angle_beta   90.00
_cell.angle_gamma   90.00
#
_symmetry.space_group_name_H-M   'P 1'
#
loop_
_entity.id
_entity.type
_entity.pdbx_description
1 polymer ?
#
loop_
_entity_poly.entity_id
_entity_poly.type
_entity_poly.pdbx_seq_one_letter_code
_entity_poly.pdbx_strand_id
1 'polypeptide(L)'
;FDLTVDETLLQQMEDAALPHYPALAKATSRAERVGIRAYTRDFSPFFGQVPGLAGVYAASGLGSSGLTTGPIIGYHLAQLIQ
;
A
#
# COMPACT_ATOMS: atom_id res chain seq x y z
N PHE A 1 -2.74 13.49 -6.19
CA PHE A 1 -3.01 12.14 -6.70
C PHE A 1 -4.49 12.04 -6.97
N ASP A 2 -4.83 11.46 -8.11
CA ASP A 2 -6.22 11.17 -8.43
C ASP A 2 -6.66 9.89 -7.69
N LEU A 3 -7.81 9.95 -7.04
CA LEU A 3 -8.43 8.83 -6.32
C LEU A 3 -9.76 8.42 -6.95
N THR A 4 -10.11 9.02 -8.09
CA THR A 4 -11.25 8.57 -8.89
C THR A 4 -10.99 7.17 -9.43
N VAL A 5 -12.06 6.39 -9.54
CA VAL A 5 -11.99 5.06 -10.12
C VAL A 5 -11.74 5.20 -11.62
N ASP A 6 -10.77 4.43 -12.13
CA ASP A 6 -10.49 4.31 -13.56
C ASP A 6 -11.11 3.03 -14.09
N GLU A 7 -12.25 3.16 -14.77
CA GLU A 7 -12.99 2.04 -15.38
C GLU A 7 -12.17 1.29 -16.43
N THR A 8 -11.25 1.97 -17.12
CA THR A 8 -10.37 1.33 -18.11
C THR A 8 -9.39 0.39 -17.41
N LEU A 9 -8.84 0.81 -16.28
CA LEU A 9 -7.96 -0.02 -15.46
C LEU A 9 -8.69 -1.24 -14.89
N LEU A 10 -9.95 -1.07 -14.46
CA LEU A 10 -10.77 -2.17 -13.97
C LEU A 10 -11.04 -3.21 -15.06
N GLN A 11 -11.41 -2.77 -16.27
CA GLN A 11 -11.60 -3.68 -17.40
C GLN A 11 -10.30 -4.43 -17.72
N GLN A 12 -9.15 -3.76 -17.70
CA GLN A 12 -7.84 -4.41 -17.91
C GLN A 12 -7.53 -5.48 -16.86
N MET A 13 -7.87 -5.23 -15.58
CA MET A 13 -7.71 -6.22 -14.51
C MET A 13 -8.62 -7.44 -14.73
N GLU A 14 -9.85 -7.22 -15.17
CA GLU A 14 -10.81 -8.30 -15.45
C GLU A 14 -10.37 -9.13 -16.67
N ASP A 15 -9.99 -8.48 -17.77
CA ASP A 15 -9.48 -9.13 -18.98
C ASP A 15 -8.24 -9.98 -18.69
N ALA A 16 -7.36 -9.53 -17.78
CA ALA A 16 -6.21 -10.31 -17.34
C ALA A 16 -6.58 -11.51 -16.45
N ALA A 17 -7.63 -11.40 -15.64
CA ALA A 17 -8.05 -12.44 -14.71
C ALA A 17 -8.90 -13.54 -15.37
N LEU A 18 -9.80 -13.18 -16.29
CA LEU A 18 -10.79 -14.09 -16.88
C LEU A 18 -10.21 -15.34 -17.56
N PRO A 19 -9.09 -15.29 -18.31
CA PRO A 19 -8.47 -16.49 -18.89
C PRO A 19 -8.06 -17.53 -17.85
N HIS A 20 -7.71 -17.07 -16.64
CA HIS A 20 -7.27 -17.92 -15.53
C HIS A 20 -8.43 -18.30 -14.59
N TYR A 21 -9.44 -17.44 -14.48
CA TYR A 21 -10.58 -17.62 -13.58
C TYR A 21 -11.92 -17.35 -14.29
N PRO A 22 -12.37 -18.20 -15.23
CA PRO A 22 -13.58 -17.96 -16.03
C PRO A 22 -14.86 -17.83 -15.21
N ALA A 23 -14.89 -18.39 -13.99
CA ALA A 23 -16.02 -18.26 -13.08
C ALA A 23 -16.30 -16.81 -12.65
N LEU A 24 -15.30 -15.92 -12.75
CA LEU A 24 -15.46 -14.49 -12.42
C LEU A 24 -16.43 -13.77 -13.37
N ALA A 25 -16.63 -14.26 -14.60
CA ALA A 25 -17.60 -13.68 -15.54
C ALA A 25 -19.06 -13.71 -15.04
N LYS A 26 -19.34 -14.50 -14.00
CA LYS A 26 -20.66 -14.58 -13.34
C LYS A 26 -20.65 -13.97 -11.94
N ALA A 27 -19.52 -13.44 -11.47
CA ALA A 27 -19.41 -12.82 -10.17
C ALA A 27 -20.15 -11.48 -10.16
N THR A 28 -20.63 -11.08 -8.98
CA THR A 28 -21.25 -9.76 -8.80
C THR A 28 -20.19 -8.77 -8.35
N SER A 29 -20.00 -7.66 -9.07
CA SER A 29 -19.20 -6.55 -8.55
C SER A 29 -19.88 -5.96 -7.31
N ARG A 30 -19.07 -5.53 -6.33
CA ARG A 30 -19.55 -5.01 -5.04
C ARG A 30 -19.06 -3.61 -4.74
N ALA A 31 -17.76 -3.39 -4.88
CA ALA A 31 -17.13 -2.11 -4.58
C ALA A 31 -15.73 -2.04 -5.16
N GLU A 32 -15.38 -0.85 -5.62
CA GLU A 32 -14.08 -0.47 -6.13
C GLU A 32 -13.38 0.42 -5.09
N ARG A 33 -12.05 0.26 -4.93
CA ARG A 33 -11.26 1.08 -4.00
C ARG A 33 -9.97 1.51 -4.67
N VAL A 34 -9.66 2.79 -4.56
CA VAL A 34 -8.41 3.39 -5.04
C VAL A 34 -7.59 3.83 -3.84
N GLY A 35 -6.28 3.59 -3.88
CA GLY A 35 -5.37 3.95 -2.81
C GLY A 35 -4.00 4.35 -3.35
N ILE A 36 -3.37 5.32 -2.69
CA ILE A 36 -2.02 5.77 -3.03
C ILE A 36 -1.04 5.00 -2.16
N ARG A 37 -0.01 4.44 -2.79
CA ARG A 37 1.10 3.79 -2.09
C ARG A 37 2.22 4.81 -1.87
N ALA A 38 2.69 4.91 -0.64
CA ALA A 38 3.87 5.70 -0.31
C ALA A 38 5.12 4.90 -0.70
N TYR A 39 5.60 5.07 -1.94
CA TYR A 39 6.86 4.48 -2.40
C TYR A 39 8.02 5.45 -2.22
N THR A 40 9.18 4.91 -1.86
CA THR A 40 10.49 5.54 -1.95
C THR A 40 11.15 5.22 -3.28
N ARG A 41 12.19 5.98 -3.66
CA ARG A 41 12.92 5.79 -4.92
C ARG A 41 13.57 4.41 -5.03
N ASP A 42 13.94 3.82 -3.91
CA ASP A 42 14.61 2.52 -3.80
C ASP A 42 13.67 1.41 -3.28
N PHE A 43 12.37 1.69 -3.17
CA PHE A 43 11.33 0.80 -2.63
C PHE A 43 11.55 0.33 -1.18
N SER A 44 12.52 0.89 -0.47
CA SER A 44 12.77 0.54 0.93
C SER A 44 11.93 1.41 1.88
N PRO A 45 11.27 0.82 2.90
CA PRO A 45 10.63 1.61 3.94
C PRO A 45 11.67 2.39 4.75
N PHE A 46 11.28 3.53 5.29
CA PHE A 46 12.09 4.26 6.25
C PHE A 46 11.30 4.49 7.54
N PHE A 47 11.99 4.41 8.66
CA PHE A 47 11.42 4.69 9.98
C PHE A 47 12.52 5.09 10.97
N GLY A 48 12.18 5.94 11.94
CA GLY A 48 13.10 6.38 12.98
C GLY A 48 12.92 7.84 13.37
N GLN A 49 13.84 8.35 14.19
CA GLN A 49 13.83 9.75 14.63
C GLN A 49 14.15 10.68 13.45
N VAL A 50 13.40 11.77 13.34
CA VAL A 50 13.64 12.80 12.33
C VAL A 50 14.93 13.56 12.69
N PRO A 51 15.93 13.64 11.80
CA PRO A 51 17.17 14.33 12.09
C PRO A 51 16.94 15.79 12.53
N GLY A 52 17.58 16.20 13.63
CA GLY A 52 17.47 17.56 14.17
C GLY A 52 16.21 17.83 15.00
N LEU A 53 15.28 16.87 15.14
CA LEU A 53 14.06 17.03 15.93
C LEU A 53 14.01 16.00 17.07
N ALA A 54 14.15 16.49 18.31
CA ALA A 54 14.05 15.65 19.49
C ALA A 54 12.61 15.15 19.70
N GLY A 55 12.44 13.83 19.89
CA GLY A 55 11.14 13.22 20.17
C GLY A 55 10.17 13.12 18.98
N VAL A 56 10.60 13.48 17.76
CA VAL A 56 9.78 13.37 16.55
C VAL A 56 10.26 12.18 15.73
N TYR A 57 9.34 11.26 15.42
CA TYR A 57 9.60 10.04 14.66
C TYR A 57 8.73 9.98 13.41
N ALA A 58 9.25 9.36 12.35
CA ALA A 58 8.52 9.11 11.11
C ALA A 58 8.56 7.62 10.75
N ALA A 59 7.52 7.16 10.05
CA ALA A 59 7.48 5.90 9.33
C ALA A 59 6.74 6.12 8.01
N SER A 60 7.37 5.81 6.88
CA SER A 60 6.73 5.85 5.56
C SER A 60 7.55 5.05 4.55
N GLY A 61 7.19 5.11 3.27
CA GLY A 61 7.87 4.35 2.22
C GLY A 61 7.51 2.86 2.19
N LEU A 62 6.47 2.43 2.91
CA LEU A 62 6.10 1.01 3.02
C LEU A 62 5.54 0.43 1.70
N GLY A 63 5.22 1.26 0.71
CA GLY A 63 4.82 0.82 -0.62
C GLY A 63 3.69 -0.22 -0.62
N SER A 64 3.87 -1.30 -1.38
CA SER A 64 2.95 -2.44 -1.45
C SER A 64 3.13 -3.45 -0.30
N SER A 65 4.21 -3.38 0.48
CA SER A 65 4.49 -4.33 1.55
C SER A 65 3.96 -3.88 2.90
N GLY A 66 3.32 -2.71 3.00
CA GLY A 66 2.99 -2.10 4.29
C GLY A 66 2.08 -2.90 5.19
N LEU A 67 1.19 -3.73 4.64
CA LEU A 67 0.37 -4.65 5.45
C LEU A 67 1.20 -5.80 6.05
N THR A 68 2.30 -6.16 5.41
CA THR A 68 3.21 -7.22 5.86
C THR A 68 4.31 -6.69 6.77
N THR A 69 4.97 -5.59 6.38
CA THR A 69 6.12 -5.02 7.12
C THR A 69 5.70 -3.99 8.18
N GLY A 70 4.49 -3.45 8.09
CA GLY A 70 3.96 -2.45 9.03
C GLY A 70 4.00 -2.91 10.49
N PRO A 71 3.54 -4.13 10.83
CA PRO A 71 3.60 -4.61 12.21
C PRO A 71 5.00 -4.62 12.82
N ILE A 72 6.02 -5.12 12.11
CA ILE A 72 7.40 -5.17 12.62
C ILE A 72 8.06 -3.80 12.68
N ILE A 73 7.77 -2.92 11.72
CA ILE A 73 8.22 -1.51 11.75
C ILE A 73 7.61 -0.77 12.95
N GLY A 74 6.31 -0.95 13.20
CA GLY A 74 5.63 -0.38 14.35
C GLY A 74 6.20 -0.85 15.68
N TYR A 75 6.53 -2.14 15.79
CA TYR A 75 7.23 -2.70 16.95
C TYR A 75 8.58 -2.02 17.19
N HIS A 76 9.42 -1.92 16.17
CA HIS A 76 10.73 -1.27 16.32
C HIS A 76 10.63 0.22 16.60
N LEU A 77 9.67 0.93 16.02
CA LEU A 77 9.42 2.33 16.35
C LEU A 77 9.02 2.51 17.82
N ALA A 78 8.16 1.65 18.35
CA ALA A 78 7.79 1.71 19.77
C ALA A 78 9.01 1.50 20.68
N GLN A 79 9.94 0.62 20.32
CA GLN A 79 11.19 0.41 21.07
C GLN A 79 12.13 1.62 21.04
N LEU A 80 12.15 2.39 19.95
CA LEU A 80 12.97 3.61 19.83
C LEU A 80 12.45 4.77 20.68
N ILE A 81 11.17 4.75 21.05
CA ILE A 81 10.51 5.82 21.82
C ILE A 81 10.62 5.58 23.33
N GLN A 82 10.90 4.34 23.75
CA GLN A 82 11.08 3.94 25.15
C GLN A 82 12.48 4.28 25.66
#